data_AF-A0A957X0G4-F1
#
_entry.id   AF-A0A957X0G4-F1
#
_cell.length_a   1.000
_cell.length_b   1.000
_cell.length_c   1.000
_cell.angle_alpha   90.00
_cell.angle_beta   90.00
_cell.angle_gamma   90.00
#
_symmetry.space_group_name_H-M   'P 1'
#
loop_
_entity.id
_entity.type
_entity.pdbx_description
1 polymer ?
#
loop_
_entity_poly.entity_id
_entity_poly.type
_entity_poly.pdbx_seq_one_letter_code
_entity_poly.pdbx_strand_id
1 'polypeptide(L)'
;MGIKSQRRLTQIVSYTILIVWSVILFVPMYWVVITSFKRAVDMAAGATYLPWVDFQPSLGAWRYLFVERLSWFMQPFMNSVIVAFVSSAIALV
;
A
#
# COMPACT_ATOMS: atom_id res chain seq x y z
N MET A 1 31.52 -6.72 -30.94
CA MET A 1 30.88 -6.12 -29.75
C MET A 1 31.48 -6.76 -28.49
N GLY A 2 32.35 -6.04 -27.77
CA GLY A 2 33.07 -6.62 -26.63
C GLY A 2 32.15 -7.02 -25.47
N ILE A 3 32.53 -8.07 -24.75
CA ILE A 3 31.82 -8.67 -23.60
C ILE A 3 31.28 -7.63 -22.60
N LYS A 4 31.96 -6.48 -22.43
CA LYS A 4 31.52 -5.35 -21.59
C LYS A 4 30.21 -4.69 -22.07
N SER A 5 30.01 -4.56 -23.38
CA SER A 5 28.79 -3.98 -23.97
C SER A 5 27.58 -4.89 -23.77
N GLN A 6 27.78 -6.20 -23.94
CA GLN A 6 26.77 -7.23 -23.67
C GLN A 6 26.32 -7.20 -22.20
N ARG A 7 27.26 -7.12 -21.25
CA ARG A 7 26.94 -7.00 -19.82
C ARG A 7 26.13 -5.75 -19.48
N ARG A 8 26.48 -4.58 -20.03
CA ARG A 8 25.73 -3.33 -19.81
C ARG A 8 24.31 -3.42 -20.38
N LEU A 9 24.16 -3.98 -21.58
CA LEU A 9 22.84 -4.17 -22.19
C LEU A 9 21.95 -5.08 -21.33
N THR A 10 22.48 -6.22 -20.88
CA THR A 10 21.75 -7.13 -19.98
C THR A 10 21.31 -6.43 -18.70
N GLN A 11 22.20 -5.66 -18.05
CA GLN A 11 21.85 -4.92 -16.84
C GLN A 11 20.75 -3.91 -17.08
N ILE A 12 20.83 -3.11 -18.14
CA ILE A 12 19.81 -2.12 -18.49
C ILE A 12 18.46 -2.79 -18.72
N VAL A 13 18.43 -3.88 -19.48
CA VAL A 13 17.21 -4.64 -19.75
C VAL A 13 16.64 -5.23 -18.46
N SER A 14 17.47 -5.88 -17.65
CA SER A 14 17.05 -6.46 -16.37
C SER A 14 16.49 -5.40 -15.42
N TYR A 15 17.16 -4.28 -15.23
CA TYR A 15 16.66 -3.20 -14.37
C TYR A 15 15.39 -2.57 -14.92
N THR A 16 15.27 -2.40 -16.24
CA THR A 16 14.04 -1.89 -16.86
C THR A 16 12.87 -2.83 -16.56
N ILE A 17 13.05 -4.14 -16.73
CA ILE A 17 12.03 -5.14 -16.41
C ILE A 17 11.68 -5.10 -14.92
N LEU A 18 12.67 -5.04 -14.03
CA LEU A 18 12.44 -4.97 -12.58
C LEU A 18 11.71 -3.70 -12.15
N ILE A 19 12.00 -2.55 -12.77
CA ILE A 19 11.31 -1.29 -12.51
C ILE A 19 9.86 -1.37 -12.98
N VAL A 20 9.62 -1.83 -14.21
CA VAL A 20 8.26 -2.02 -14.74
C VAL A 20 7.46 -2.97 -13.85
N TRP A 21 8.06 -4.11 -13.47
CA TRP A 21 7.43 -5.08 -12.59
C TRP A 21 7.10 -4.49 -11.21
N SER A 22 8.03 -3.70 -10.66
CA SER A 22 7.81 -3.01 -9.39
C SER A 22 6.63 -2.05 -9.49
N VAL A 23 6.55 -1.22 -10.53
CA VAL A 23 5.42 -0.29 -10.74
C VAL A 23 4.07 -1.04 -10.77
N ILE A 24 4.01 -2.19 -11.45
CA ILE A 24 2.80 -3.02 -11.49
C ILE A 24 2.40 -3.46 -10.07
N LEU A 25 3.35 -3.89 -9.24
CA LEU A 25 3.10 -4.28 -7.84
C LEU A 25 2.67 -3.09 -6.95
N PHE A 26 3.09 -1.87 -7.28
CA PHE A 26 2.68 -0.67 -6.54
C PHE A 26 1.26 -0.20 -6.86
N VAL A 27 0.68 -0.57 -8.00
CA VAL A 27 -0.70 -0.21 -8.37
C VAL A 27 -1.74 -0.56 -7.29
N PRO A 28 -1.81 -1.80 -6.76
CA PRO A 28 -2.75 -2.12 -5.68
C PRO A 28 -2.46 -1.34 -4.39
N MET A 29 -1.20 -1.05 -4.08
CA MET A 29 -0.84 -0.25 -2.91
C MET A 29 -1.31 1.19 -3.04
N TYR A 30 -1.11 1.79 -4.22
CA TYR A 30 -1.67 3.09 -4.58
C TYR A 30 -3.19 3.09 -4.39
N TRP A 31 -3.87 2.06 -4.88
CA TRP A 31 -5.33 1.95 -4.78
C TRP A 31 -5.82 1.89 -3.32
N VAL A 32 -5.13 1.15 -2.45
CA VAL A 32 -5.43 1.11 -1.00
C VAL A 32 -5.28 2.50 -0.37
N VAL A 33 -4.19 3.20 -0.69
CA VAL A 33 -3.92 4.54 -0.14
C VAL A 33 -5.03 5.52 -0.54
N ILE A 34 -5.35 5.64 -1.83
CA ILE A 34 -6.39 6.59 -2.27
C ILE A 34 -7.78 6.22 -1.72
N THR A 35 -8.05 4.92 -1.56
CA THR A 35 -9.34 4.43 -1.06
C THR A 35 -9.53 4.79 0.41
N SER A 36 -8.45 4.91 1.20
CA SER A 36 -8.53 5.40 2.58
C SER A 36 -9.07 6.84 2.71
N PHE A 37 -9.04 7.62 1.62
CA PHE A 37 -9.56 8.99 1.58
C PHE A 37 -10.95 9.10 0.93
N LYS A 38 -11.48 8.02 0.35
CA LYS A 38 -12.81 8.02 -0.28
C LYS A 38 -13.91 8.05 0.77
N ARG A 39 -15.03 8.70 0.45
CA ARG A 39 -16.24 8.59 1.28
C ARG A 39 -16.98 7.29 0.93
N ALA A 40 -17.80 6.80 1.87
CA ALA A 40 -18.60 5.60 1.64
C ALA A 40 -19.50 5.70 0.39
N VAL A 41 -20.03 6.89 0.11
CA VAL A 41 -20.83 7.17 -1.09
C VAL A 41 -20.02 7.04 -2.39
N ASP A 42 -18.75 7.43 -2.39
CA ASP A 42 -17.86 7.37 -3.56
C ASP A 42 -17.42 5.92 -3.84
N MET A 43 -17.43 5.05 -2.83
CA MET A 43 -17.17 3.62 -3.00
C MET A 43 -18.35 2.89 -3.67
N ALA A 44 -19.59 3.34 -3.43
CA ALA A 44 -20.79 2.74 -4.01
C ALA A 44 -21.03 3.16 -5.47
N ALA A 45 -20.47 4.30 -5.90
CA ALA A 45 -20.74 4.90 -7.20
C ALA A 45 -19.99 4.22 -8.38
N GLY A 46 -18.90 3.51 -8.13
CA GLY A 46 -18.16 2.79 -9.17
C GLY A 46 -16.64 2.72 -8.93
N ALA A 47 -15.92 2.15 -9.89
CA ALA A 47 -14.47 2.02 -9.83
C ALA A 47 -13.79 3.38 -10.12
N THR A 48 -13.26 4.00 -9.07
CA THR A 48 -12.56 5.30 -9.12
C THR A 48 -11.07 5.13 -8.81
N TYR A 49 -10.20 5.87 -9.49
CA TYR A 49 -8.74 5.70 -9.39
C TYR A 49 -7.97 7.00 -9.21
N LEU A 50 -8.49 8.14 -9.65
CA LEU A 50 -7.79 9.41 -9.63
C LEU A 50 -8.44 10.39 -8.63
N PRO A 51 -7.74 10.78 -7.55
CA PRO A 51 -8.26 11.77 -6.61
C PRO A 51 -8.47 13.14 -7.29
N TRP A 52 -9.45 13.92 -6.82
CA TRP A 52 -9.89 15.23 -7.35
C TRP A 52 -10.51 15.22 -8.74
N VAL A 53 -10.37 14.14 -9.50
CA VAL A 53 -11.04 13.93 -10.80
C VAL A 53 -12.23 13.01 -10.62
N ASP A 54 -12.03 11.84 -10.02
CA ASP A 54 -13.07 10.82 -9.87
C ASP A 54 -13.84 10.95 -8.55
N PHE A 55 -13.21 11.52 -7.51
CA PHE A 55 -13.81 11.69 -6.19
C PHE A 55 -13.12 12.82 -5.41
N GLN A 56 -13.84 13.43 -4.48
CA GLN A 56 -13.30 14.44 -3.58
C GLN A 56 -12.66 13.79 -2.34
N PRO A 57 -11.34 13.90 -2.12
CA PRO A 57 -10.67 13.27 -0.99
C PRO A 57 -11.17 13.83 0.35
N SER A 58 -11.30 12.96 1.35
CA SER A 58 -11.78 13.31 2.68
C SER A 58 -10.96 12.61 3.78
N LEU A 59 -10.83 13.27 4.94
CA LEU A 59 -10.22 12.69 6.14
C LEU A 59 -11.25 12.02 7.06
N GLY A 60 -12.47 11.75 6.56
CA GLY A 60 -13.57 11.22 7.35
C GLY A 60 -13.24 9.85 7.96
N ALA A 61 -12.70 8.92 7.17
CA ALA A 61 -12.30 7.59 7.65
C ALA A 61 -11.19 7.65 8.70
N TRP A 62 -10.19 8.52 8.49
CA TRP A 62 -9.10 8.73 9.44
C TRP A 62 -9.60 9.33 10.76
N ARG A 63 -10.46 10.34 10.71
CA ARG A 63 -11.09 10.91 11.91
C ARG A 63 -11.95 9.87 12.63
N TYR A 64 -12.71 9.07 11.89
CA TYR A 64 -13.52 7.99 12.45
C TYR A 64 -12.65 7.00 13.25
N LEU A 65 -11.53 6.55 12.69
CA LEU A 65 -10.63 5.60 13.36
C LEU A 65 -9.88 6.22 14.55
N PHE A 66 -9.27 7.40 14.37
CA PHE A 66 -8.32 7.95 15.35
C PHE A 66 -8.94 8.92 16.37
N VAL A 67 -10.13 9.45 16.10
CA VAL A 67 -10.82 10.39 17.00
C VAL A 67 -12.08 9.78 17.57
N GLU A 68 -12.93 9.20 16.72
CA GLU A 68 -14.27 8.76 17.13
C GLU A 68 -14.29 7.32 17.67
N ARG A 69 -13.41 6.45 17.18
CA ARG A 69 -13.34 5.01 17.51
C ARG A 69 -11.94 4.54 17.89
N LEU A 70 -11.14 5.42 18.48
CA LEU A 70 -9.74 5.13 18.79
C LEU A 70 -9.59 3.88 19.68
N SER A 71 -10.35 3.77 20.77
CA SER A 71 -10.26 2.62 21.67
C SER A 71 -10.65 1.31 20.98
N TRP A 72 -11.71 1.32 20.19
CA TRP A 72 -12.19 0.17 19.43
C TRP A 72 -11.17 -0.28 18.37
N PHE A 73 -10.47 0.66 17.73
CA PHE A 73 -9.41 0.37 16.77
C PHE A 73 -8.10 -0.10 17.44
N MET A 74 -7.69 0.59 18.52
CA MET A 74 -6.39 0.36 19.14
C MET A 74 -6.29 -0.97 19.88
N GLN A 75 -7.39 -1.47 20.46
CA GLN A 75 -7.40 -2.77 21.14
C GLN A 75 -6.95 -3.93 20.22
N PRO A 76 -7.61 -4.22 19.08
CA PRO A 76 -7.18 -5.28 18.19
C PRO A 76 -5.85 -4.97 17.50
N PHE A 77 -5.56 -3.70 17.18
CA PHE A 77 -4.27 -3.31 16.60
C PHE A 77 -3.10 -3.68 17.52
N MET A 78 -3.18 -3.33 18.81
CA MET A 78 -2.14 -3.66 19.77
C MET A 78 -2.03 -5.17 20.02
N ASN A 79 -3.16 -5.89 20.02
CA ASN A 79 -3.14 -7.35 20.11
C ASN A 79 -2.35 -7.96 18.94
N SER A 80 -2.57 -7.50 17.71
CA SER A 80 -1.82 -7.96 16.53
C SER A 80 -0.33 -7.63 16.62
N VAL A 81 0.02 -6.42 17.08
CA VAL A 81 1.41 -6.02 17.30
C VAL A 81 2.08 -6.96 18.31
N ILE A 82 1.48 -7.13 19.49
CA ILE A 82 2.04 -7.98 20.55
C ILE A 82 2.22 -9.42 20.04
N VAL A 83 1.19 -9.99 19.41
CA VAL A 83 1.25 -11.36 18.89
C VAL A 83 2.33 -11.51 17.81
N ALA A 84 2.45 -10.55 16.89
CA ALA A 84 3.48 -10.59 15.85
C ALA A 84 4.89 -10.62 16.47
N PHE A 85 5.18 -9.70 17.39
CA PHE A 85 6.50 -9.60 18.03
C PHE A 85 6.82 -10.82 18.92
N VAL A 86 5.86 -11.26 19.74
CA VAL A 86 6.04 -12.42 20.62
C VAL A 86 6.24 -13.68 19.78
N SER A 87 5.45 -13.88 18.72
CA SER A 87 5.57 -15.05 17.85
C SER A 87 6.91 -15.03 17.09
N SER A 88 7.35 -13.88 16.59
CA SER A 88 8.67 -13.75 15.96
C SER A 88 9.81 -14.03 16.94
N ALA A 89 9.72 -13.58 18.19
CA ALA A 89 10.74 -13.87 19.21
C ALA A 89 10.77 -15.36 19.58
N ILE A 90 9.61 -15.99 19.77
CA ILE A 90 9.51 -17.43 20.04
C ILE A 90 10.09 -18.23 18.86
N ALA A 91 9.83 -17.83 17.62
CA ALA A 91 10.33 -18.52 16.44
C ALA A 91 11.87 -18.49 16.28
N LEU A 92 12.57 -17.60 17.00
CA LEU A 92 14.03 -17.48 16.96
C LEU A 92 14.75 -18.37 18.00
N VAL A 93 14.03 -18.87 19.01
CA VAL A 93 14.59 -19.72 20.09
C VAL A 93 14.22 -21.17 19.83
#